data_AF-A0A1D2YUE3-F1
#
_entry.id   AF-A0A1D2YUE3-F1
#
_cell.length_a   1.000
_cell.length_b   1.000
_cell.length_c   1.000
_cell.angle_alpha   90.00
_cell.angle_beta   90.00
_cell.angle_gamma   90.00
#
_symmetry.space_group_name_H-M   'P 1'
#
loop_
_entity.id
_entity.type
_entity.pdbx_description
1 polymer ?
#
loop_
_entity_poly.entity_id
_entity_poly.type
_entity_poly.pdbx_seq_one_letter_code
_entity_poly.pdbx_strand_id
1 'polypeptide(L)' 'MNKFIWIILILVAITIGWSFILFVYMMSWSPPHHMGMMVGRATVYSQMFSWLRGTFFLIVLIVTITLIIWYIHDKKKK' A
#
# COMPACT_ATOMS: atom_id res chain seq x y z
N MET A 1 -8.57 12.39 -23.66
CA MET A 1 -7.82 11.40 -22.83
C MET A 1 -8.52 10.06 -22.92
N ASN A 2 -7.79 8.99 -23.23
CA ASN A 2 -8.38 7.63 -23.26
C ASN A 2 -8.98 7.29 -21.89
N LYS A 3 -10.23 6.82 -21.85
CA LYS A 3 -10.92 6.37 -20.62
C LYS A 3 -10.07 5.38 -19.80
N PHE A 4 -9.23 4.61 -20.49
CA PHE A 4 -8.29 3.68 -19.90
C PHE A 4 -7.25 4.33 -18.97
N ILE A 5 -6.75 5.53 -19.33
CA ILE A 5 -5.77 6.27 -18.52
C ILE A 5 -6.40 6.73 -17.20
N TRP A 6 -7.65 7.20 -17.25
CA TRP A 6 -8.39 7.60 -16.05
C TRP A 6 -8.61 6.43 -15.08
N ILE A 7 -8.93 5.25 -15.59
CA ILE A 7 -9.12 4.05 -14.77
C ILE A 7 -7.82 3.65 -14.06
N ILE A 8 -6.69 3.69 -14.76
CA ILE A 8 -5.38 3.41 -14.16
C ILE A 8 -5.06 4.45 -13.07
N LEU A 9 -5.30 5.73 -13.33
CA LEU A 9 -5.08 6.81 -12.36
C LEU A 9 -5.92 6.64 -11.09
N ILE A 10 -7.19 6.26 -11.25
CA ILE A 10 -8.09 5.98 -10.12
C ILE A 10 -7.60 4.78 -9.32
N LEU A 11 -7.19 3.70 -9.98
CA LEU A 11 -6.62 2.52 -9.32
C LEU A 11 -5.37 2.87 -8.51
N VAL A 12 -4.46 3.66 -9.08
CA VAL A 12 -3.26 4.13 -8.39
C VAL A 12 -3.62 4.99 -7.18
N ALA A 13 -4.56 5.93 -7.33
CA ALA A 13 -5.00 6.80 -6.24
C ALA A 13 -5.63 6.00 -5.10
N ILE A 14 -6.48 5.00 -5.39
CA ILE A 14 -7.07 4.10 -4.40
C ILE A 14 -5.98 3.32 -3.67
N THR A 15 -5.00 2.79 -4.40
CA THR A 15 -3.89 2.01 -3.85
C THR A 15 -3.06 2.85 -2.87
N ILE A 16 -2.74 4.10 -3.25
CA ILE A 16 -2.02 5.06 -2.41
C ILE A 16 -2.85 5.41 -1.16
N GLY A 17 -4.14 5.70 -1.34
CA GLY A 17 -5.04 6.04 -0.24
C GLY A 17 -5.14 4.92 0.81
N TRP A 18 -5.35 3.68 0.36
CA TRP A 18 -5.41 2.51 1.25
C TRP A 18 -4.08 2.24 1.95
N SER A 19 -2.95 2.45 1.25
CA SER A 19 -1.62 2.33 1.84
C SER A 19 -1.42 3.32 2.98
N PHE A 20 -1.90 4.56 2.81
CA PHE A 20 -1.81 5.60 3.83
C PHE A 20 -2.70 5.31 5.04
N ILE A 21 -3.93 4.84 4.81
CA ILE A 21 -4.86 4.47 5.90
C ILE A 21 -4.26 3.32 6.73
N LEU A 22 -3.76 2.28 6.09
CA LEU A 22 -3.12 1.16 6.77
C LEU A 22 -1.86 1.59 7.53
N PHE A 23 -1.07 2.49 6.95
CA PHE A 23 0.10 3.04 7.61
C PHE A 23 -0.26 3.83 8.88
N VAL A 24 -1.26 4.72 8.81
CA VAL A 24 -1.74 5.49 9.97
C VAL A 24 -2.32 4.56 11.03
N TYR A 25 -3.12 3.56 10.63
CA TYR A 25 -3.67 2.56 11.54
C TYR A 25 -2.57 1.80 12.28
N MET A 26 -1.59 1.28 11.54
CA MET A 26 -0.42 0.59 12.08
C MET A 26 0.33 1.46 13.11
N MET A 27 0.59 2.73 12.78
CA MET A 27 1.30 3.66 13.68
C MET A 27 0.50 4.05 14.92
N SER A 28 -0.83 4.17 14.81
CA SER A 28 -1.68 4.56 15.93
C SER A 28 -1.99 3.42 16.88
N TRP A 29 -2.17 2.19 16.36
CA TRP A 29 -2.63 1.05 17.15
C TRP A 29 -1.50 0.10 17.57
N SER A 30 -0.41 0.05 16.79
CA SER A 30 0.74 -0.81 17.06
C SER A 30 2.06 -0.11 16.74
N PRO A 31 2.38 1.00 17.44
CA PRO A 31 3.70 1.61 17.31
C PRO A 31 4.77 0.56 17.67
N PRO A 32 5.86 0.46 16.90
CA PRO A 32 6.94 -0.49 17.17
C PRO A 32 7.42 -0.39 18.62
N HIS A 33 7.68 -1.54 19.26
CA HIS A 33 8.20 -1.60 20.64
C HIS A 33 9.49 -0.78 20.85
N HIS A 34 10.24 -0.50 19.78
CA HIS A 34 11.42 0.34 19.77
C HIS A 34 11.13 1.81 19.43
N MET A 35 9.89 2.31 19.58
CA MET A 35 9.54 3.74 19.50
C MET A 35 9.26 4.34 20.89
N GLY A 36 9.89 3.80 21.95
CA GLY A 36 9.83 4.37 23.30
C GLY A 36 10.58 5.71 23.45
N MET A 37 10.46 6.34 24.63
CA MET A 37 10.90 7.72 24.94
C MET A 37 12.37 8.06 24.66
N MET A 38 13.23 7.10 24.32
CA MET A 38 14.68 7.29 24.09
C MET A 38 15.14 6.90 22.69
N VAL A 39 14.24 6.86 21.71
CA VAL A 39 14.59 6.44 20.36
C VAL A 39 14.93 7.67 19.54
N GLY A 40 16.18 7.72 19.06
CA GLY A 40 16.67 8.82 18.24
C GLY A 40 15.77 9.05 17.02
N ARG A 41 15.52 10.32 16.68
CA ARG A 41 14.60 10.71 15.59
C ARG A 41 14.92 9.98 14.27
N ALA A 42 16.20 9.76 13.97
CA ALA A 42 16.65 9.04 12.78
C ALA A 42 16.11 7.60 12.70
N THR A 43 16.10 6.89 13.83
CA THR A 43 15.61 5.51 13.91
C THR A 43 14.10 5.46 13.70
N VAL A 44 13.37 6.40 14.32
CA VAL A 44 11.91 6.54 14.14
C VAL A 44 11.57 6.78 12.67
N TYR A 45 12.25 7.72 12.00
CA TYR A 45 12.02 7.99 10.57
C TYR A 45 12.33 6.80 9.68
N SER A 46 13.43 6.08 9.94
CA SER A 46 13.76 4.88 9.15
C SER A 46 12.69 3.79 9.29
N GLN A 47 12.10 3.66 10.48
CA GLN A 47 11.11 2.65 10.77
C GLN A 47 9.75 3.03 10.20
N MET A 48 9.36 4.31 10.29
CA MET A 48 8.19 4.84 9.58
C MET A 48 8.30 4.62 8.07
N PHE A 49 9.46 4.93 7.50
CA PHE A 49 9.68 4.72 6.06
C PHE A 49 9.64 3.24 5.68
N SER A 50 10.23 2.37 6.49
CA SER A 50 10.19 0.92 6.28
C SER A 50 8.75 0.37 6.32
N TRP A 51 7.94 0.82 7.28
CA TRP A 51 6.54 0.42 7.38
C TRP A 51 5.70 0.91 6.21
N LEU A 52 5.86 2.19 5.82
CA LEU A 52 5.14 2.77 4.69
C LEU A 52 5.51 2.09 3.37
N ARG A 53 6.80 1.78 3.20
CA ARG A 53 7.29 1.01 2.06
C ARG A 53 6.72 -0.41 2.07
N GLY A 54 6.72 -1.08 3.22
CA GLY A 54 6.18 -2.43 3.39
C GLY A 54 4.69 -2.51 3.06
N THR A 55 3.86 -1.62 3.63
CA THR A 55 2.41 -1.59 3.36
C THR A 55 2.11 -1.27 1.90
N PHE A 56 2.85 -0.33 1.30
CA PHE A 56 2.71 -0.01 -0.12
C PHE A 56 2.99 -1.23 -1.02
N PHE A 57 4.11 -1.92 -0.83
CA PHE A 57 4.44 -3.10 -1.63
C PHE A 57 3.42 -4.24 -1.44
N LEU A 58 2.93 -4.43 -0.22
CA LEU A 58 1.94 -5.45 0.09
C LEU A 58 0.63 -5.20 -0.69
N ILE A 59 0.16 -3.95 -0.72
CA ILE A 59 -1.06 -3.58 -1.44
C ILE A 59 -0.86 -3.67 -2.96
N VAL A 60 0.28 -3.19 -3.47
CA VAL A 60 0.61 -3.33 -4.90
C VAL A 60 0.61 -4.81 -5.32
N LEU A 61 1.16 -5.68 -4.49
CA LEU A 61 1.20 -7.12 -4.74
C LEU A 61 -0.22 -7.72 -4.78
N ILE A 62 -1.08 -7.37 -3.81
CA ILE A 62 -2.49 -7.80 -3.78
C ILE A 62 -3.21 -7.33 -5.05
N VAL A 63 -3.12 -6.04 -5.40
CA VAL A 63 -3.78 -5.47 -6.59
C VAL A 63 -3.31 -6.16 -7.86
N THR A 64 -2.01 -6.43 -7.97
CA THR A 64 -1.43 -7.13 -9.13
C THR A 64 -1.97 -8.54 -9.26
N ILE A 65 -2.05 -9.30 -8.16
CA ILE A 65 -2.64 -10.65 -8.15
C ILE A 65 -4.12 -10.59 -8.55
N THR A 66 -4.89 -9.64 -7.99
CA THR A 66 -6.31 -9.47 -8.34
C THR A 66 -6.49 -9.19 -9.84
N LEU A 67 -5.65 -8.33 -10.42
CA LEU A 67 -5.68 -8.05 -11.86
C LEU A 67 -5.34 -9.28 -12.71
N ILE A 68 -4.35 -10.08 -12.30
CA ILE A 68 -3.98 -11.33 -13.00
C ILE A 68 -5.15 -12.33 -12.96
N ILE A 69 -5.76 -12.53 -11.78
CA ILE A 69 -6.91 -13.43 -11.63
C ILE A 69 -8.07 -12.96 -12.52
N TRP A 70 -8.35 -11.65 -12.50
CA TRP A 70 -9.40 -11.06 -13.32
C TRP A 70 -9.15 -11.27 -14.82
N TYR A 71 -7.92 -11.05 -15.28
CA TYR A 71 -7.53 -11.27 -16.68
C TYR A 71 -7.66 -12.73 -17.12
N ILE A 72 -7.23 -13.68 -16.28
CA ILE A 72 -7.38 -15.12 -16.56
C ILE A 72 -8.86 -15.50 -16.65
N HIS A 73 -9.69 -14.97 -15.74
CA HIS A 73 -11.12 -15.26 -15.73
C HIS A 73 -11.86 -14.66 -16.93
N ASP A 74 -11.51 -13.44 -17.35
CA ASP A 74 -12.07 -12.81 -18.55
C ASP A 74 -11.73 -13.61 -19.82
N LYS A 75 -10.47 -14.07 -19.93
CA LYS A 75 -10.05 -14.97 -21.03
C LYS A 75 -10.75 -16.32 -21.06
N LYS A 76 -11.29 -16.81 -19.93
CA LYS A 76 -12.09 -18.04 -19.89
C LYS A 76 -13.53 -17.86 -20.33
N LYS A 77 -14.04 -16.62 -20.36
CA LYS A 77 -15.41 -16.29 -20.77
C LYS A 77 -15.55 -15.92 -22.25
N LYS A 78 -14.44 -15.69 -22.95
CA LYS A 78 -14.38 -15.56 -24.42
C LYS A 78 -13.96 -16.87 -25.05
#